data_AF-A0A495ZLL5-F1
#
_entry.id   AF-A0A495ZLL5-F1
#
_cell.length_a   1.000
_cell.length_b   1.000
_cell.length_c   1.000
_cell.angle_alpha   90.00
_cell.angle_beta   90.00
_cell.angle_gamma   90.00
#
_symmetry.space_group_name_H-M   'P 1'
#
loop_
_entity.id
_entity.type
_entity.pdbx_description
1 polymer ?
#
loop_
_entity_poly.entity_id
_entity_poly.type
_entity_poly.pdbx_seq_one_letter_code
_entity_poly.pdbx_strand_id
1 'polypeptide(L)'
;MKKRILLITIFACIGIAALYLLMTQTFSRQVLQDVAENPKQNGSISDRKDANLTDPWETWLNKQVDIQLEEMLRHLKAEEPWELAHVEANIETAAANIRNILQEKMTALKQDSDTPPPLRIIPIEELAKKRNEQPELTPKRYEGPQTPEALLKVFGDKLDETSALEAAYPAKEFLQRMLNRGITINNAFEFSYALSARNVLYNLDNNPENHERIAAGNGVEYTSDINALKESLINRRIWKYEQVSAARAADPRVNGGFFMDNTFLPTVSGRVYVQLKRLKDGSRLRGIMGEDLTEEQEFNLFYRGIEPPGYEIIYLDGNNEPLQEPFQPITPEEVLSPDKYEEYLQRKKQKQDKLPTFEEDKEFFSENMRGNNSFEDREKQIVDTAQREFQQAEFERILREEQVQFEQAMETLVRWSSMSDAEIVAELEKMFTPEGVANQLREQLISKPPTPESIGKALETLHLHGPTAGLKRLREVDPEIARQMEQQFKLKAPSRRAVPSRPKHRTTPPPKAQEPHNE
;
A
#
# COMPACT_ATOMS: atom_id res chain seq x y z
N MET A 1 43.06 -7.55 39.61
CA MET A 1 42.04 -8.56 39.23
C MET A 1 41.11 -8.09 38.11
N LYS A 2 40.35 -7.00 38.28
CA LYS A 2 39.33 -6.54 37.29
C LYS A 2 39.86 -6.34 35.85
N LYS A 3 41.05 -5.76 35.67
CA LYS A 3 41.67 -5.61 34.33
C LYS A 3 42.05 -6.93 33.65
N ARG A 4 42.37 -7.98 34.41
CA ARG A 4 42.67 -9.31 33.86
C ARG A 4 41.40 -10.04 33.41
N ILE A 5 40.28 -9.85 34.11
CA ILE A 5 38.98 -10.44 33.74
C ILE A 5 38.45 -9.80 32.45
N LEU A 6 38.55 -8.47 32.32
CA LEU A 6 38.13 -7.77 31.10
C LEU A 6 38.94 -8.23 29.87
N LEU A 7 40.26 -8.38 30.02
CA LEU A 7 41.12 -8.84 28.93
C LEU A 7 40.77 -10.28 28.49
N ILE A 8 40.56 -11.20 29.44
CA ILE A 8 40.16 -12.59 29.15
C ILE A 8 38.80 -12.64 28.44
N THR A 9 37.87 -11.77 28.83
CA THR A 9 36.54 -11.70 28.21
C THR A 9 36.61 -11.20 26.76
N ILE A 10 37.44 -10.19 26.50
CA ILE A 10 37.67 -9.68 25.14
C ILE A 10 38.33 -10.75 24.25
N PHE A 11 39.35 -11.44 24.76
CA PHE A 11 40.00 -12.52 24.00
C PHE A 11 39.06 -13.71 23.74
N ALA A 12 38.17 -14.03 24.68
CA ALA A 12 37.15 -15.06 24.47
C ALA A 12 36.12 -14.64 23.40
N CYS A 13 35.67 -13.37 23.41
CA CYS A 13 34.74 -12.85 22.41
C CYS A 13 35.35 -12.82 21.01
N ILE A 14 36.62 -12.41 20.88
CA ILE A 14 37.35 -12.42 19.60
C ILE A 14 37.57 -13.86 19.11
N GLY A 15 37.89 -14.79 20.02
CA GLY A 15 38.01 -16.22 19.69
C GLY A 15 36.72 -16.82 19.16
N ILE A 16 35.57 -16.51 19.78
CA ILE A 16 34.25 -16.98 19.35
C ILE A 16 33.87 -16.36 17.99
N ALA A 17 34.11 -15.07 17.78
CA ALA A 17 33.85 -14.40 16.51
C ALA A 17 34.72 -14.96 15.37
N ALA A 18 36.00 -15.26 15.64
CA ALA A 18 36.89 -15.87 14.67
C ALA A 18 36.49 -17.32 14.35
N LEU A 19 36.03 -18.11 15.33
CA LEU A 19 35.51 -19.45 15.11
C LEU A 19 34.22 -19.41 14.28
N TYR A 20 33.35 -18.42 14.53
CA TYR A 20 32.11 -18.20 13.79
C TYR A 20 32.38 -17.80 12.33
N LEU A 21 33.37 -16.94 12.09
CA LEU A 21 33.86 -16.59 10.74
C LEU A 21 34.46 -17.79 10.01
N LEU A 22 35.21 -18.66 10.72
CA LEU A 22 35.76 -19.88 10.11
C LEU A 22 34.68 -20.90 9.77
N MET A 23 33.66 -21.06 10.64
CA MET A 23 32.54 -21.97 10.40
C MET A 23 31.64 -21.48 9.27
N THR A 24 31.38 -20.16 9.18
CA THR A 24 30.59 -19.59 8.08
C THR A 24 31.32 -19.63 6.74
N GLN A 25 32.64 -19.47 6.71
CA GLN A 25 33.43 -19.64 5.48
C GLN A 25 33.56 -21.10 5.05
N THR A 26 33.69 -22.05 5.98
CA THR A 26 33.72 -23.48 5.65
C THR A 26 32.34 -23.98 5.22
N PHE A 27 31.27 -23.53 5.87
CA PHE A 27 29.89 -23.84 5.48
C PHE A 27 29.52 -23.22 4.13
N SER A 28 29.90 -21.95 3.87
CA SER A 28 29.68 -21.33 2.55
C SER A 28 30.48 -22.02 1.44
N ARG A 29 31.70 -22.49 1.72
CA ARG A 29 32.47 -23.28 0.74
C ARG A 29 31.87 -24.66 0.51
N GLN A 30 31.40 -25.34 1.55
CA GLN A 30 30.75 -26.64 1.41
C GLN A 30 29.43 -26.51 0.63
N VAL A 31 28.61 -25.50 0.92
CA VAL A 31 27.36 -25.22 0.20
C VAL A 31 27.63 -24.83 -1.26
N LEU A 32 28.63 -23.99 -1.52
CA LEU A 32 28.99 -23.63 -2.90
C LEU A 32 29.62 -24.80 -3.67
N GLN A 33 30.32 -25.70 -3.00
CA GLN A 33 30.90 -26.90 -3.59
C GLN A 33 29.83 -27.97 -3.84
N ASP A 34 28.86 -28.15 -2.94
CA ASP A 34 27.71 -29.04 -3.13
C ASP A 34 26.77 -28.53 -4.26
N VAL A 35 26.61 -27.21 -4.40
CA VAL A 35 25.86 -26.57 -5.50
C VAL A 35 26.60 -26.68 -6.85
N ALA A 36 27.94 -26.64 -6.84
CA ALA A 36 28.74 -26.79 -8.06
C ALA A 36 28.90 -28.26 -8.51
N GLU A 37 28.93 -29.20 -7.58
CA GLU A 37 29.17 -30.62 -7.86
C GLU A 37 27.88 -31.43 -8.11
N ASN A 38 26.68 -30.92 -7.76
CA ASN A 38 25.40 -31.63 -7.96
C ASN A 38 24.22 -30.77 -8.49
N PRO A 39 24.30 -30.20 -9.72
CA PRO A 39 23.23 -29.38 -10.32
C PRO A 39 21.95 -30.16 -10.69
N LYS A 40 21.82 -31.44 -10.32
CA LYS A 40 20.67 -32.31 -10.64
C LYS A 40 19.73 -32.59 -9.45
N GLN A 41 19.98 -32.03 -8.27
CA GLN A 41 19.16 -32.30 -7.07
C GLN A 41 18.33 -31.12 -6.54
N ASN A 42 18.45 -29.91 -7.11
CA ASN A 42 17.47 -28.84 -6.86
C ASN A 42 16.28 -29.05 -7.78
N GLY A 43 15.32 -29.85 -7.31
CA GLY A 43 14.06 -30.12 -7.97
C GLY A 43 13.32 -28.82 -8.30
N SER A 44 12.91 -28.71 -9.55
CA SER A 44 11.95 -27.72 -10.02
C SER A 44 10.63 -27.87 -9.24
N ILE A 45 9.94 -26.77 -8.98
CA ILE A 45 8.55 -26.76 -8.47
C ILE A 45 7.61 -27.58 -9.39
N SER A 46 8.04 -27.90 -10.62
CA SER A 46 7.38 -28.83 -11.54
C SER A 46 7.37 -30.31 -11.12
N ASP A 47 8.06 -30.73 -10.05
CA ASP A 47 8.14 -32.15 -9.66
C ASP A 47 7.15 -32.55 -8.55
N ARG A 48 6.04 -31.82 -8.40
CA ARG A 48 4.87 -32.29 -7.63
C ARG A 48 4.25 -33.49 -8.36
N LYS A 49 4.64 -34.71 -7.94
CA LYS A 49 4.14 -36.03 -8.35
C LYS A 49 2.76 -36.02 -9.07
N ASP A 50 2.82 -36.01 -10.39
CA ASP A 50 1.73 -36.30 -11.32
C ASP A 50 1.29 -37.77 -11.23
N ALA A 51 0.53 -38.12 -10.20
CA ALA A 51 -0.18 -39.40 -10.14
C ALA A 51 -1.67 -39.13 -9.97
N ASN A 52 -2.40 -39.19 -11.09
CA ASN A 52 -3.87 -39.20 -11.24
C ASN A 52 -4.65 -37.88 -11.48
N LEU A 53 -4.15 -36.96 -12.32
CA LEU A 53 -5.03 -35.93 -12.93
C LEU A 53 -5.26 -36.26 -14.41
N THR A 54 -6.45 -36.81 -14.72
CA THR A 54 -6.88 -37.17 -16.09
C THR A 54 -7.71 -36.10 -16.77
N ASP A 55 -8.04 -34.98 -16.11
CA ASP A 55 -8.74 -33.84 -16.73
C ASP A 55 -7.72 -32.83 -17.30
N PRO A 56 -7.63 -32.67 -18.64
CA PRO A 56 -6.76 -31.68 -19.27
C PRO A 56 -6.97 -30.26 -18.75
N TRP A 57 -8.18 -29.93 -18.30
CA TRP A 57 -8.50 -28.62 -17.74
C TRP A 57 -7.96 -28.41 -16.33
N GLU A 58 -7.94 -29.45 -15.50
CA GLU A 58 -7.35 -29.35 -14.16
C GLU A 58 -5.82 -29.24 -14.26
N THR A 59 -5.22 -29.99 -15.19
CA THR A 59 -3.79 -29.82 -15.53
C THR A 59 -3.50 -28.41 -16.04
N TRP A 60 -4.37 -27.86 -16.90
CA TRP A 60 -4.25 -26.49 -17.38
C TRP A 60 -4.35 -25.48 -16.24
N LEU A 61 -5.36 -25.61 -15.37
CA LEU A 61 -5.59 -24.71 -14.24
C LEU A 61 -4.36 -24.64 -13.33
N ASN A 62 -3.80 -25.80 -12.96
CA ASN A 62 -2.62 -25.87 -12.10
C ASN A 62 -1.40 -25.19 -12.73
N LYS A 63 -1.08 -25.52 -14.00
CA LYS A 63 0.02 -24.87 -14.71
C LYS A 63 -0.18 -23.36 -14.87
N GLN A 64 -1.42 -22.95 -15.07
CA GLN A 64 -1.78 -21.56 -15.23
C GLN A 64 -1.64 -20.79 -13.90
N VAL A 65 -1.98 -21.40 -12.76
CA VAL A 65 -1.73 -20.87 -11.41
C VAL A 65 -0.24 -20.67 -11.19
N ASP A 66 0.58 -21.68 -11.50
CA ASP A 66 2.03 -21.61 -11.32
C ASP A 66 2.65 -20.46 -12.12
N ILE A 67 2.24 -20.30 -13.39
CA ILE A 67 2.71 -19.20 -14.24
C ILE A 67 2.31 -17.83 -13.68
N GLN A 68 1.07 -17.67 -13.18
CA GLN A 68 0.66 -16.40 -12.58
C GLN A 68 1.41 -16.12 -11.27
N LEU A 69 1.64 -17.15 -10.47
CA LEU A 69 2.35 -17.02 -9.20
C LEU A 69 3.81 -16.62 -9.43
N GLU A 70 4.48 -17.24 -10.39
CA GLU A 70 5.84 -16.87 -10.79
C GLU A 70 5.92 -15.43 -11.32
N GLU A 71 4.96 -15.00 -12.13
CA GLU A 71 4.93 -13.62 -12.63
C GLU A 71 4.65 -12.61 -11.51
N MET A 72 3.73 -12.92 -10.59
CA MET A 72 3.46 -12.08 -9.42
C MET A 72 4.71 -11.93 -8.55
N LEU A 73 5.41 -13.02 -8.25
CA LEU A 73 6.66 -12.97 -7.49
C LEU A 73 7.76 -12.19 -8.23
N ARG A 74 7.83 -12.32 -9.57
CA ARG A 74 8.76 -11.54 -10.40
C ARG A 74 8.46 -10.05 -10.34
N HIS A 75 7.19 -9.67 -10.41
CA HIS A 75 6.74 -8.28 -10.33
C HIS A 75 7.02 -7.68 -8.95
N LEU A 76 6.63 -8.38 -7.88
CA LEU A 76 6.90 -7.95 -6.51
C LEU A 76 8.40 -7.80 -6.26
N LYS A 77 9.22 -8.71 -6.78
CA LYS A 77 10.68 -8.59 -6.68
C LYS A 77 11.23 -7.33 -7.39
N ALA A 78 10.60 -6.89 -8.47
CA ALA A 78 11.05 -5.75 -9.26
C ALA A 78 10.55 -4.40 -8.73
N GLU A 79 9.27 -4.32 -8.34
CA GLU A 79 8.59 -3.07 -8.02
C GLU A 79 8.35 -2.90 -6.51
N GLU A 80 8.11 -3.98 -5.76
CA GLU A 80 7.68 -3.96 -4.36
C GLU A 80 8.41 -5.01 -3.50
N PRO A 81 9.76 -4.97 -3.42
CA PRO A 81 10.56 -6.03 -2.81
C PRO A 81 10.29 -6.27 -1.32
N TRP A 82 9.65 -5.30 -0.65
CA TRP A 82 9.22 -5.42 0.74
C TRP A 82 7.94 -6.28 0.90
N GLU A 83 7.09 -6.39 -0.12
CA GLU A 83 5.91 -7.29 -0.12
C GLU A 83 6.27 -8.74 -0.45
N LEU A 84 7.38 -8.96 -1.17
CA LEU A 84 7.81 -10.29 -1.64
C LEU A 84 7.87 -11.31 -0.50
N ALA A 85 8.44 -10.94 0.66
CA ALA A 85 8.56 -11.83 1.80
C ALA A 85 7.20 -12.20 2.43
N HIS A 86 6.24 -11.26 2.45
CA HIS A 86 4.89 -11.53 2.95
C HIS A 86 4.15 -12.50 2.03
N VAL A 87 4.31 -12.35 0.72
CA VAL A 87 3.70 -13.22 -0.29
C VAL A 87 4.38 -14.60 -0.31
N GLU A 88 5.71 -14.68 -0.19
CA GLU A 88 6.44 -15.94 -0.07
C GLU A 88 6.04 -16.70 1.21
N ALA A 89 5.87 -16.01 2.34
CA ALA A 89 5.39 -16.60 3.59
C ALA A 89 3.94 -17.10 3.52
N ASN A 90 3.15 -16.59 2.56
CA ASN A 90 1.74 -16.94 2.37
C ASN A 90 1.47 -17.49 0.96
N ILE A 91 2.47 -18.14 0.35
CA ILE A 91 2.45 -18.53 -1.06
C ILE A 91 1.30 -19.47 -1.41
N GLU A 92 0.90 -20.33 -0.45
CA GLU A 92 -0.24 -21.24 -0.60
C GLU A 92 -1.57 -20.47 -0.66
N THR A 93 -1.74 -19.45 0.19
CA THR A 93 -2.91 -18.56 0.18
C THR A 93 -2.97 -17.76 -1.12
N ALA A 94 -1.83 -17.25 -1.59
CA ALA A 94 -1.74 -16.56 -2.87
C ALA A 94 -2.11 -17.49 -4.04
N ALA A 95 -1.57 -18.71 -4.08
CA ALA A 95 -1.89 -19.72 -5.08
C ALA A 95 -3.38 -20.11 -5.05
N ALA A 96 -3.98 -20.25 -3.87
CA ALA A 96 -5.41 -20.54 -3.71
C ALA A 96 -6.28 -19.41 -4.26
N ASN A 97 -5.92 -18.15 -3.98
CA ASN A 97 -6.64 -16.99 -4.51
C ASN A 97 -6.56 -16.90 -6.05
N ILE A 98 -5.36 -17.10 -6.62
CA ILE A 98 -5.16 -17.17 -8.08
C ILE A 98 -6.00 -18.31 -8.67
N ARG A 99 -5.97 -19.50 -8.04
CA ARG A 99 -6.75 -20.66 -8.49
C ARG A 99 -8.25 -20.34 -8.54
N ASN A 100 -8.80 -19.71 -7.50
CA ASN A 100 -10.22 -19.34 -7.46
C ASN A 100 -10.62 -18.44 -8.64
N ILE A 101 -9.82 -17.39 -8.92
CA ILE A 101 -10.06 -16.48 -10.05
C ILE A 101 -9.97 -17.23 -11.40
N LEU A 102 -8.97 -18.10 -11.54
CA LEU A 102 -8.77 -18.87 -12.77
C LEU A 102 -9.83 -19.95 -12.96
N GLN A 103 -10.41 -20.50 -11.89
CA GLN A 103 -11.45 -21.52 -11.95
C GLN A 103 -12.77 -20.98 -12.48
N GLU A 104 -13.13 -19.73 -12.15
CA GLU A 104 -14.25 -19.03 -12.78
C GLU A 104 -14.01 -18.84 -14.28
N LYS A 105 -12.80 -18.40 -14.67
CA LYS A 105 -12.42 -18.23 -16.07
C LYS A 105 -12.40 -19.55 -16.83
N MET A 106 -11.93 -20.62 -16.21
CA MET A 106 -11.97 -21.99 -16.73
C MET A 106 -13.41 -22.44 -16.99
N THR A 107 -14.32 -22.19 -16.05
CA THR A 107 -15.73 -22.56 -16.20
C THR A 107 -16.38 -21.85 -17.38
N ALA A 108 -16.09 -20.57 -17.59
CA ALA A 108 -16.55 -19.83 -18.77
C ALA A 108 -15.94 -20.39 -20.07
N LEU A 109 -14.64 -20.67 -20.09
CA LEU A 109 -13.96 -21.20 -21.29
C LEU A 109 -14.42 -22.64 -21.65
N LYS A 110 -14.77 -23.46 -20.66
CA LYS A 110 -15.36 -24.79 -20.86
C LYS A 110 -16.72 -24.74 -21.58
N GLN A 111 -17.42 -23.61 -21.56
CA GLN A 111 -18.68 -23.45 -22.31
C GLN A 111 -18.45 -23.30 -23.81
N ASP A 112 -17.29 -22.75 -24.20
CA ASP A 112 -16.97 -22.41 -25.58
C ASP A 112 -16.01 -23.41 -26.26
N SER A 113 -15.34 -24.27 -25.49
CA SER A 113 -14.32 -25.20 -25.99
C SER A 113 -14.19 -26.44 -25.09
N ASP A 114 -14.03 -27.61 -25.70
CA ASP A 114 -13.75 -28.87 -24.98
C ASP A 114 -12.28 -28.98 -24.55
N THR A 115 -11.38 -28.22 -25.19
CA THR A 115 -9.94 -28.23 -24.91
C THR A 115 -9.48 -26.90 -24.28
N PRO A 116 -8.58 -26.94 -23.29
CA PRO A 116 -8.05 -25.72 -22.68
C PRO A 116 -7.24 -24.89 -23.68
N PRO A 117 -7.29 -23.54 -23.61
CA PRO A 117 -6.47 -22.67 -24.44
C PRO A 117 -4.98 -22.78 -24.05
N PRO A 118 -4.05 -22.29 -24.89
CA PRO A 118 -2.64 -22.22 -24.51
C PRO A 118 -2.45 -21.38 -23.24
N LEU A 119 -1.46 -21.77 -22.43
CA LEU A 119 -1.06 -21.04 -21.22
C LEU A 119 -0.63 -19.62 -21.59
N ARG A 120 -1.04 -18.64 -20.79
CA ARG A 120 -0.70 -17.22 -21.03
C ARG A 120 -0.47 -16.47 -19.73
N ILE A 121 0.46 -15.54 -19.69
CA ILE A 121 0.55 -14.62 -18.55
C ILE A 121 -0.65 -13.68 -18.63
N ILE A 122 -1.44 -13.61 -17.56
CA ILE A 122 -2.55 -12.66 -17.45
C ILE A 122 -1.97 -11.44 -16.72
N PRO A 123 -2.04 -10.23 -17.28
CA PRO A 123 -1.54 -9.04 -16.59
C PRO A 123 -2.11 -8.95 -15.18
N ILE A 124 -1.26 -8.63 -14.20
CA ILE A 124 -1.66 -8.54 -12.78
C ILE A 124 -2.81 -7.55 -12.61
N GLU A 125 -2.84 -6.49 -13.42
CA GLU A 125 -3.92 -5.50 -13.45
C GLU A 125 -5.24 -6.13 -13.91
N GLU A 126 -5.25 -7.10 -14.82
CA GLU A 126 -6.47 -7.83 -15.22
C GLU A 126 -6.97 -8.74 -14.09
N LEU A 127 -6.05 -9.37 -13.34
CA LEU A 127 -6.39 -10.17 -12.16
C LEU A 127 -6.92 -9.30 -11.01
N ALA A 128 -6.28 -8.16 -10.75
CA ALA A 128 -6.70 -7.18 -9.75
C ALA A 128 -8.02 -6.50 -10.13
N LYS A 129 -8.20 -6.16 -11.41
CA LYS A 129 -9.46 -5.62 -11.93
C LYS A 129 -10.59 -6.62 -11.75
N LYS A 130 -10.39 -7.92 -12.01
CA LYS A 130 -11.41 -8.95 -11.73
C LYS A 130 -11.71 -9.15 -10.25
N ARG A 131 -10.70 -9.04 -9.39
CA ARG A 131 -10.89 -9.04 -7.92
C ARG A 131 -11.77 -7.86 -7.48
N ASN A 132 -11.60 -6.70 -8.11
CA ASN A 132 -12.36 -5.48 -7.84
C ASN A 132 -13.70 -5.41 -8.62
N GLU A 133 -13.83 -6.15 -9.73
CA GLU A 133 -15.04 -6.32 -10.54
C GLU A 133 -15.91 -7.48 -10.05
N GLN A 134 -15.60 -8.10 -8.89
CA GLN A 134 -16.61 -8.90 -8.22
C GLN A 134 -17.86 -8.02 -8.10
N PRO A 135 -19.00 -8.44 -8.69
CA PRO A 135 -20.21 -7.63 -8.71
C PRO A 135 -20.42 -7.16 -7.28
N GLU A 136 -20.63 -5.86 -7.05
CA GLU A 136 -20.93 -5.32 -5.72
C GLU A 136 -21.92 -6.29 -5.07
N LEU A 137 -21.38 -7.17 -4.21
CA LEU A 137 -22.16 -8.21 -3.57
C LEU A 137 -22.86 -7.42 -2.50
N THR A 138 -23.94 -6.75 -2.91
CA THR A 138 -24.94 -6.20 -2.00
C THR A 138 -25.18 -7.32 -1.01
N PRO A 139 -24.68 -7.19 0.23
CA PRO A 139 -24.59 -8.34 1.11
C PRO A 139 -25.99 -8.90 1.25
N LYS A 140 -26.17 -10.19 0.92
CA LYS A 140 -27.49 -10.81 0.92
C LYS A 140 -28.16 -10.50 2.26
N ARG A 141 -29.27 -9.77 2.22
CA ARG A 141 -29.98 -9.38 3.43
C ARG A 141 -30.57 -10.61 4.10
N TYR A 142 -30.43 -10.69 5.41
CA TYR A 142 -31.03 -11.66 6.28
C TYR A 142 -32.23 -11.04 6.97
N GLU A 143 -33.41 -11.57 6.67
CA GLU A 143 -34.70 -11.12 7.20
C GLU A 143 -35.30 -12.13 8.20
N GLY A 144 -34.50 -13.11 8.63
CA GLY A 144 -34.94 -14.14 9.57
C GLY A 144 -34.92 -13.66 11.03
N PRO A 145 -35.24 -14.56 11.97
CA PRO A 145 -35.22 -14.25 13.40
C PRO A 145 -33.88 -13.68 13.85
N GLN A 146 -33.92 -12.60 14.64
CA GLN A 146 -32.76 -11.98 15.27
C GLN A 146 -32.42 -12.71 16.57
N THR A 147 -32.05 -13.99 16.46
CA THR A 147 -31.57 -14.81 17.59
C THR A 147 -30.14 -15.28 17.33
N PRO A 148 -29.31 -15.52 18.37
CA PRO A 148 -27.96 -16.00 18.19
C PRO A 148 -27.89 -17.27 17.34
N GLU A 149 -28.77 -18.24 17.56
CA GLU A 149 -28.78 -19.52 16.84
C GLU A 149 -29.04 -19.32 15.34
N ALA A 150 -29.98 -18.45 14.99
CA ALA A 150 -30.35 -18.21 13.61
C ALA A 150 -29.24 -17.45 12.87
N LEU A 151 -28.62 -16.47 13.52
CA LEU A 151 -27.48 -15.72 12.96
C LEU A 151 -26.23 -16.60 12.81
N LEU A 152 -25.89 -17.40 13.82
CA LEU A 152 -24.77 -18.35 13.75
C LEU A 152 -24.99 -19.39 12.65
N LYS A 153 -26.22 -19.87 12.46
CA LYS A 153 -26.53 -20.82 11.37
C LYS A 153 -26.30 -20.23 9.98
N VAL A 154 -26.50 -18.92 9.80
CA VAL A 154 -26.41 -18.26 8.49
C VAL A 154 -25.02 -17.69 8.22
N PHE A 155 -24.34 -17.19 9.26
CA PHE A 155 -23.10 -16.44 9.13
C PHE A 155 -21.91 -17.05 9.91
N GLY A 156 -22.16 -18.07 10.74
CA GLY A 156 -21.18 -18.65 11.66
C GLY A 156 -20.18 -19.62 11.04
N ASP A 157 -20.35 -20.02 9.77
CA ASP A 157 -19.51 -21.03 9.09
C ASP A 157 -18.00 -20.70 9.08
N LYS A 158 -17.63 -19.44 9.34
CA LYS A 158 -16.24 -18.96 9.39
C LYS A 158 -15.70 -18.75 10.81
N LEU A 159 -16.46 -19.09 11.84
CA LEU A 159 -16.02 -18.97 13.22
C LEU A 159 -15.18 -20.19 13.60
N ASP A 160 -13.97 -19.93 14.12
CA ASP A 160 -13.16 -20.97 14.72
C ASP A 160 -13.68 -21.27 16.13
N GLU A 161 -14.54 -22.28 16.23
CA GLU A 161 -15.13 -22.75 17.48
C GLU A 161 -14.10 -23.30 18.48
N THR A 162 -12.87 -23.60 18.04
CA THR A 162 -11.80 -24.14 18.88
C THR A 162 -10.81 -23.08 19.38
N SER A 163 -10.99 -21.82 18.96
CA SER A 163 -10.08 -20.73 19.33
C SER A 163 -10.16 -20.36 20.82
N ALA A 164 -9.05 -19.90 21.39
CA ALA A 164 -9.02 -19.32 22.74
C ALA A 164 -10.00 -18.14 22.90
N LEU A 165 -10.28 -17.44 21.79
CA LEU A 165 -11.28 -16.39 21.72
C LEU A 165 -12.71 -16.93 21.94
N GLU A 166 -13.04 -18.09 21.39
CA GLU A 166 -14.34 -18.74 21.62
C GLU A 166 -14.49 -19.22 23.05
N ALA A 167 -13.43 -19.76 23.66
CA ALA A 167 -13.46 -20.16 25.06
C ALA A 167 -13.67 -18.96 26.02
N ALA A 168 -12.99 -17.84 25.77
CA ALA A 168 -13.06 -16.66 26.64
C ALA A 168 -14.32 -15.80 26.40
N TYR A 169 -14.73 -15.67 25.14
CA TYR A 169 -15.85 -14.83 24.73
C TYR A 169 -16.72 -15.60 23.73
N PRO A 170 -17.56 -16.55 24.15
CA PRO A 170 -18.26 -17.39 23.19
C PRO A 170 -19.23 -16.58 22.31
N ALA A 171 -19.30 -16.91 21.02
CA ALA A 171 -19.99 -16.14 19.99
C ALA A 171 -21.48 -15.97 20.31
N LYS A 172 -22.10 -17.04 20.78
CA LYS A 172 -23.54 -17.12 21.05
C LYS A 172 -23.95 -16.12 22.14
N GLU A 173 -23.26 -16.14 23.27
CA GLU A 173 -23.47 -15.28 24.43
C GLU A 173 -23.18 -13.83 24.08
N PHE A 174 -22.12 -13.60 23.31
CA PHE A 174 -21.76 -12.27 22.85
C PHE A 174 -22.83 -11.69 21.91
N LEU A 175 -23.31 -12.47 20.93
CA LEU A 175 -24.40 -12.07 20.05
C LEU A 175 -25.67 -11.77 20.84
N GLN A 176 -26.03 -12.63 21.80
CA GLN A 176 -27.21 -12.39 22.64
C GLN A 176 -27.10 -11.04 23.35
N ARG A 177 -25.92 -10.71 23.86
CA ARG A 177 -25.67 -9.44 24.52
C ARG A 177 -25.82 -8.25 23.56
N MET A 178 -25.31 -8.35 22.34
CA MET A 178 -25.44 -7.30 21.31
C MET A 178 -26.90 -7.11 20.89
N LEU A 179 -27.64 -8.20 20.66
CA LEU A 179 -29.06 -8.18 20.32
C LEU A 179 -29.92 -7.57 21.44
N ASN A 180 -29.63 -7.91 22.70
CA ASN A 180 -30.30 -7.32 23.86
C ASN A 180 -30.09 -5.80 23.98
N ARG A 181 -29.06 -5.25 23.34
CA ARG A 181 -28.78 -3.80 23.28
C ARG A 181 -29.45 -3.14 22.07
N GLY A 182 -30.26 -3.86 21.29
CA GLY A 182 -31.02 -3.32 20.15
C GLY A 182 -30.28 -3.39 18.81
N ILE A 183 -29.09 -4.00 18.75
CA ILE A 183 -28.42 -4.24 17.46
C ILE A 183 -29.26 -5.22 16.64
N THR A 184 -29.47 -4.89 15.37
CA THR A 184 -30.04 -5.79 14.36
C THR A 184 -28.91 -6.25 13.45
N ILE A 185 -28.89 -7.50 13.01
CA ILE A 185 -27.86 -8.02 12.09
C ILE A 185 -28.55 -8.49 10.83
N ASN A 186 -28.41 -7.72 9.75
CA ASN A 186 -29.09 -7.95 8.49
C ASN A 186 -28.18 -8.54 7.41
N ASN A 187 -26.88 -8.68 7.65
CA ASN A 187 -25.95 -9.25 6.67
C ASN A 187 -24.66 -9.73 7.33
N ALA A 188 -23.82 -10.42 6.54
CA ALA A 188 -22.56 -10.99 7.01
C ALA A 188 -21.57 -9.92 7.52
N PHE A 189 -21.55 -8.73 6.92
CA PHE A 189 -20.66 -7.65 7.37
C PHE A 189 -21.04 -7.16 8.77
N GLU A 190 -22.33 -6.91 9.02
CA GLU A 190 -22.85 -6.52 10.32
C GLU A 190 -22.60 -7.59 11.38
N PHE A 191 -22.74 -8.86 11.01
CA PHE A 191 -22.43 -10.00 11.87
C PHE A 191 -20.95 -10.03 12.26
N SER A 192 -20.04 -9.96 11.29
CA SER A 192 -18.59 -9.91 11.53
C SER A 192 -18.20 -8.69 12.36
N TYR A 193 -18.81 -7.53 12.10
CA TYR A 193 -18.57 -6.32 12.87
C TYR A 193 -18.99 -6.47 14.33
N ALA A 194 -20.19 -7.00 14.58
CA ALA A 194 -20.68 -7.26 15.94
C ALA A 194 -19.74 -8.20 16.71
N LEU A 195 -19.26 -9.28 16.08
CA LEU A 195 -18.34 -10.22 16.72
C LEU A 195 -16.90 -9.70 16.85
N SER A 196 -16.47 -8.73 16.05
CA SER A 196 -15.11 -8.16 16.13
C SER A 196 -14.79 -7.55 17.50
N ALA A 197 -15.80 -7.10 18.25
CA ALA A 197 -15.63 -6.58 19.60
C ALA A 197 -15.05 -7.62 20.57
N ARG A 198 -15.26 -8.92 20.33
CA ARG A 198 -14.69 -10.00 21.14
C ARG A 198 -13.16 -9.96 21.13
N ASN A 199 -12.54 -9.72 19.97
CA ASN A 199 -11.09 -9.62 19.85
C ASN A 199 -10.52 -8.47 20.68
N VAL A 200 -11.23 -7.34 20.73
CA VAL A 200 -10.81 -6.19 21.54
C VAL A 200 -10.83 -6.56 23.03
N LEU A 201 -11.87 -7.25 23.50
CA LEU A 201 -11.99 -7.66 24.90
C LEU A 201 -11.01 -8.78 25.26
N TYR A 202 -10.77 -9.72 24.35
CA TYR A 202 -9.75 -10.75 24.52
C TYR A 202 -8.35 -10.14 24.61
N ASN A 203 -8.03 -9.18 23.75
CA ASN A 203 -6.75 -8.46 23.83
C ASN A 203 -6.65 -7.65 25.12
N LEU A 204 -7.75 -7.06 25.58
CA LEU A 204 -7.78 -6.37 26.88
C LEU A 204 -7.44 -7.35 28.01
N ASP A 205 -8.07 -8.52 28.07
CA ASP A 205 -7.81 -9.48 29.15
C ASP A 205 -6.40 -10.05 29.16
N ASN A 206 -5.83 -10.30 27.99
CA ASN A 206 -4.54 -10.97 27.87
C ASN A 206 -3.35 -10.01 27.86
N ASN A 207 -3.57 -8.68 27.79
CA ASN A 207 -2.50 -7.67 27.72
C ASN A 207 -2.77 -6.52 28.71
N PRO A 208 -2.69 -6.75 30.03
CA PRO A 208 -3.02 -5.77 31.05
C PRO A 208 -2.19 -4.48 30.98
N GLU A 209 -0.91 -4.58 30.62
CA GLU A 209 0.00 -3.46 30.39
C GLU A 209 -0.43 -2.54 29.24
N ASN A 210 -1.33 -3.02 28.38
CA ASN A 210 -1.81 -2.32 27.20
C ASN A 210 -3.22 -1.74 27.35
N HIS A 211 -3.86 -1.81 28.53
CA HIS A 211 -5.25 -1.37 28.70
C HIS A 211 -5.50 0.07 28.28
N GLU A 212 -4.64 1.00 28.69
CA GLU A 212 -4.76 2.42 28.33
C GLU A 212 -4.65 2.62 26.81
N ARG A 213 -3.70 1.93 26.17
CA ARG A 213 -3.52 1.95 24.71
C ARG A 213 -4.71 1.36 23.97
N ILE A 214 -5.28 0.26 24.47
CA ILE A 214 -6.47 -0.38 23.90
C ILE A 214 -7.69 0.54 24.04
N ALA A 215 -7.87 1.19 25.19
CA ALA A 215 -8.94 2.17 25.41
C ALA A 215 -8.83 3.34 24.41
N ALA A 216 -7.65 3.98 24.36
CA ALA A 216 -7.37 5.10 23.46
C ALA A 216 -7.57 4.74 21.98
N GLY A 217 -7.03 3.59 21.54
CA GLY A 217 -7.18 3.12 20.15
C GLY A 217 -8.62 2.81 19.73
N ASN A 218 -9.53 2.61 20.70
CA ASN A 218 -10.95 2.42 20.43
C ASN A 218 -11.78 3.71 20.63
N GLY A 219 -11.16 4.81 21.07
CA GLY A 219 -11.82 6.07 21.40
C GLY A 219 -12.68 5.94 22.65
N VAL A 220 -12.15 5.27 23.69
CA VAL A 220 -12.78 5.11 25.01
C VAL A 220 -11.83 5.68 26.05
N GLU A 221 -12.38 6.41 27.02
CA GLU A 221 -11.61 6.91 28.15
C GLU A 221 -11.16 5.74 29.04
N TYR A 222 -9.88 5.74 29.42
CA TYR A 222 -9.34 4.69 30.28
C TYR A 222 -9.87 4.82 31.71
N THR A 223 -10.16 3.68 32.32
CA THR A 223 -10.55 3.57 33.73
C THR A 223 -9.86 2.36 34.35
N SER A 224 -9.50 2.46 35.63
CA SER A 224 -8.91 1.36 36.40
C SER A 224 -9.90 0.25 36.75
N ASP A 225 -11.21 0.51 36.64
CA ASP A 225 -12.24 -0.53 36.73
C ASP A 225 -12.33 -1.28 35.40
N ILE A 226 -11.70 -2.45 35.34
CA ILE A 226 -11.63 -3.29 34.13
C ILE A 226 -13.02 -3.67 33.62
N ASN A 227 -13.99 -3.90 34.51
CA ASN A 227 -15.34 -4.24 34.07
C ASN A 227 -16.01 -3.02 33.42
N ALA A 228 -15.86 -1.83 34.02
CA ALA A 228 -16.35 -0.59 33.42
C ALA A 228 -15.67 -0.29 32.07
N LEU A 229 -14.38 -0.60 31.93
CA LEU A 229 -13.66 -0.44 30.66
C LEU A 229 -14.20 -1.39 29.59
N LYS A 230 -14.41 -2.68 29.91
CA LYS A 230 -15.04 -3.66 29.01
C LYS A 230 -16.43 -3.21 28.56
N GLU A 231 -17.26 -2.75 29.50
CA GLU A 231 -18.58 -2.20 29.17
C GLU A 231 -18.50 -1.01 28.21
N SER A 232 -17.57 -0.09 28.46
CA SER A 232 -17.35 1.10 27.65
C SER A 232 -16.90 0.75 26.23
N LEU A 233 -16.01 -0.25 26.08
CA LEU A 233 -15.59 -0.76 24.77
C LEU A 233 -16.75 -1.39 23.99
N ILE A 234 -17.62 -2.14 24.65
CA ILE A 234 -18.81 -2.73 24.03
C ILE A 234 -19.80 -1.64 23.62
N ASN A 235 -20.12 -0.70 24.53
CA ASN A 235 -20.98 0.45 24.22
C ASN A 235 -20.44 1.26 23.04
N ARG A 236 -19.12 1.47 23.01
CA ARG A 236 -18.48 2.17 21.91
C ARG A 236 -18.66 1.45 20.58
N ARG A 237 -18.57 0.12 20.56
CA ARG A 237 -18.80 -0.68 19.34
C ARG A 237 -20.26 -0.67 18.90
N ILE A 238 -21.20 -0.68 19.83
CA ILE A 238 -22.63 -0.52 19.55
C ILE A 238 -22.89 0.85 18.92
N TRP A 239 -22.39 1.91 19.54
CA TRP A 239 -22.52 3.26 19.00
C TRP A 239 -21.94 3.35 17.57
N LYS A 240 -20.75 2.80 17.32
CA LYS A 240 -20.16 2.77 15.96
C LYS A 240 -21.07 2.04 14.96
N TYR A 241 -21.64 0.90 15.36
CA TYR A 241 -22.60 0.18 14.52
C TYR A 241 -23.82 1.05 14.19
N GLU A 242 -24.40 1.71 15.19
CA GLU A 242 -25.56 2.59 15.01
C GLU A 242 -25.27 3.75 14.06
N GLN A 243 -24.07 4.36 14.14
CA GLN A 243 -23.68 5.43 13.22
C GLN A 243 -23.61 4.96 11.76
N VAL A 244 -23.01 3.79 11.51
CA VAL A 244 -22.94 3.20 10.16
C VAL A 244 -24.35 2.87 9.64
N SER A 245 -25.18 2.27 10.50
CA SER A 245 -26.55 1.90 10.15
C SER A 245 -27.42 3.12 9.84
N ALA A 246 -27.36 4.16 10.68
CA ALA A 246 -28.07 5.42 10.46
C ALA A 246 -27.62 6.11 9.17
N ALA A 247 -26.32 6.15 8.89
CA ALA A 247 -25.81 6.74 7.66
C ALA A 247 -26.27 5.97 6.40
N ARG A 248 -26.28 4.63 6.43
CA ARG A 248 -26.81 3.80 5.34
C ARG A 248 -28.31 3.94 5.15
N ALA A 249 -29.05 4.14 6.24
CA ALA A 249 -30.49 4.40 6.17
C ALA A 249 -30.79 5.76 5.53
N ALA A 250 -29.95 6.77 5.79
CA ALA A 250 -30.05 8.10 5.20
C ALA A 250 -29.57 8.17 3.74
N ASP A 251 -28.47 7.49 3.41
CA ASP A 251 -27.91 7.40 2.06
C ASP A 251 -27.52 5.93 1.76
N PRO A 252 -28.32 5.21 0.95
CA PRO A 252 -28.05 3.82 0.60
C PRO A 252 -26.71 3.58 -0.12
N ARG A 253 -26.05 4.63 -0.63
CA ARG A 253 -24.75 4.52 -1.29
C ARG A 253 -23.58 4.42 -0.29
N VAL A 254 -23.84 4.60 1.01
CA VAL A 254 -22.82 4.51 2.05
C VAL A 254 -22.30 3.07 2.17
N ASN A 255 -21.04 2.87 1.78
CA ASN A 255 -20.40 1.55 1.83
C ASN A 255 -19.65 1.30 3.15
N GLY A 256 -19.37 2.36 3.93
CA GLY A 256 -18.65 2.27 5.19
C GLY A 256 -18.42 3.65 5.81
N GLY A 257 -17.29 3.82 6.50
CA GLY A 257 -16.85 5.13 6.97
C GLY A 257 -15.68 5.07 7.94
N PHE A 258 -15.19 6.26 8.29
CA PHE A 258 -14.13 6.44 9.27
C PHE A 258 -14.70 6.97 10.58
N PHE A 259 -14.07 6.58 11.70
CA PHE A 259 -14.38 7.14 13.00
C PHE A 259 -13.23 8.03 13.45
N MET A 260 -13.51 9.32 13.58
CA MET A 260 -12.58 10.33 14.07
C MET A 260 -13.10 10.82 15.40
N ASP A 261 -12.53 10.33 16.50
CA ASP A 261 -13.08 10.52 17.84
C ASP A 261 -14.58 10.20 17.84
N ASN A 262 -15.46 11.13 18.22
CA ASN A 262 -16.91 10.94 18.28
C ASN A 262 -17.66 11.26 16.98
N THR A 263 -16.94 11.44 15.88
CA THR A 263 -17.52 11.74 14.57
C THR A 263 -17.41 10.54 13.64
N PHE A 264 -18.52 10.18 13.00
CA PHE A 264 -18.55 9.20 11.92
C PHE A 264 -18.58 9.91 10.58
N LEU A 265 -17.63 9.58 9.70
CA LEU A 265 -17.48 10.13 8.36
C LEU A 265 -17.84 9.05 7.34
N PRO A 266 -19.08 9.03 6.81
CA PRO A 266 -19.54 7.97 5.92
C PRO A 266 -18.82 7.99 4.57
N THR A 267 -18.35 6.84 4.10
CA THR A 267 -17.73 6.71 2.77
C THR A 267 -18.79 6.41 1.71
N VAL A 268 -18.71 7.15 0.61
CA VAL A 268 -19.52 6.99 -0.59
C VAL A 268 -18.58 7.18 -1.78
N SER A 269 -18.79 6.47 -2.89
CA SER A 269 -17.98 6.72 -4.09
C SER A 269 -18.15 8.17 -4.56
N GLY A 270 -17.03 8.79 -4.92
CA GLY A 270 -16.90 10.21 -5.23
C GLY A 270 -16.78 11.11 -4.01
N ARG A 271 -16.85 10.62 -2.76
CA ARG A 271 -16.75 11.48 -1.57
C ARG A 271 -15.34 11.47 -0.98
N VAL A 272 -14.81 12.66 -0.75
CA VAL A 272 -13.48 12.88 -0.15
C VAL A 272 -13.56 13.86 0.99
N TYR A 273 -12.98 13.50 2.11
CA TYR A 273 -12.83 14.34 3.29
C TYR A 273 -11.45 14.94 3.34
N VAL A 274 -11.38 16.26 3.41
CA VAL A 274 -10.13 17.02 3.47
C VAL A 274 -10.02 17.66 4.83
N GLN A 275 -9.00 17.27 5.60
CA GLN A 275 -8.70 17.89 6.88
C GLN A 275 -7.41 18.70 6.79
N LEU A 276 -7.46 19.96 7.22
CA LEU A 276 -6.28 20.80 7.41
C LEU A 276 -6.11 21.09 8.89
N LYS A 277 -5.25 20.30 9.54
CA LYS A 277 -4.94 20.47 10.96
C LYS A 277 -3.84 21.51 11.13
N ARG A 278 -4.14 22.61 11.83
CA ARG A 278 -3.09 23.56 12.25
C ARG A 278 -2.29 22.97 13.40
N LEU A 279 -0.97 22.98 13.24
CA LEU A 279 0.00 22.53 14.21
C LEU A 279 0.37 23.69 15.14
N LYS A 280 1.05 23.39 16.25
CA LYS A 280 1.35 24.38 17.31
C LYS A 280 2.26 25.52 16.84
N ASP A 281 3.08 25.24 15.83
CA ASP A 281 3.97 26.19 15.14
C ASP A 281 3.25 27.00 14.04
N GLY A 282 1.95 26.77 13.84
CA GLY A 282 1.15 27.41 12.81
C GLY A 282 1.20 26.71 11.44
N SER A 283 2.00 25.65 11.28
CA SER A 283 2.05 24.87 10.04
C SER A 283 0.74 24.06 9.85
N ARG A 284 0.45 23.63 8.63
CA ARG A 284 -0.80 22.94 8.29
C ARG A 284 -0.50 21.51 7.87
N LEU A 285 -0.99 20.53 8.62
CA LEU A 285 -0.99 19.12 8.23
C LEU A 285 -2.21 18.83 7.35
N ARG A 286 -1.99 18.17 6.22
CA ARG A 286 -3.04 17.72 5.31
C ARG A 286 -3.38 16.27 5.61
N GLY A 287 -4.68 15.99 5.74
CA GLY A 287 -5.22 14.64 5.72
C GLY A 287 -6.26 14.54 4.62
N ILE A 288 -6.14 13.51 3.77
CA ILE A 288 -7.20 13.06 2.86
C ILE A 288 -7.72 11.73 3.40
N MET A 289 -9.04 11.59 3.42
CA MET A 289 -9.74 10.35 3.74
C MET A 289 -10.89 10.17 2.75
N GLY A 290 -11.26 8.93 2.41
CA GLY A 290 -12.35 8.66 1.46
C GLY A 290 -11.84 7.98 0.21
N GLU A 291 -12.39 8.36 -0.94
CA GLU A 291 -11.90 7.89 -2.24
C GLU A 291 -10.54 8.52 -2.58
N ASP A 292 -9.64 7.70 -3.12
CA ASP A 292 -8.31 8.17 -3.52
C ASP A 292 -8.41 9.15 -4.69
N LEU A 293 -7.69 10.26 -4.58
CA LEU A 293 -7.52 11.23 -5.65
C LEU A 293 -6.22 10.96 -6.39
N THR A 294 -6.18 11.26 -7.69
CA THR A 294 -4.91 11.28 -8.42
C THR A 294 -4.02 12.41 -7.92
N GLU A 295 -2.70 12.28 -8.08
CA GLU A 295 -1.73 13.32 -7.70
C GLU A 295 -2.08 14.70 -8.30
N GLU A 296 -2.54 14.73 -9.56
CA GLU A 296 -2.96 15.97 -10.21
C GLU A 296 -4.20 16.57 -9.54
N GLN A 297 -5.17 15.74 -9.14
CA GLN A 297 -6.38 16.20 -8.44
C GLN A 297 -6.05 16.70 -7.05
N GLU A 298 -5.22 15.98 -6.28
CA GLU A 298 -4.76 16.43 -4.97
C GLU A 298 -3.99 17.76 -5.06
N PHE A 299 -3.10 17.87 -6.05
CA PHE A 299 -2.35 19.09 -6.29
C PHE A 299 -3.28 20.27 -6.60
N ASN A 300 -4.21 20.08 -7.54
CA ASN A 300 -5.18 21.11 -7.91
C ASN A 300 -6.08 21.50 -6.72
N LEU A 301 -6.50 20.52 -5.92
CA LEU A 301 -7.33 20.74 -4.73
C LEU A 301 -6.60 21.58 -3.68
N PHE A 302 -5.37 21.20 -3.31
CA PHE A 302 -4.66 21.88 -2.22
C PHE A 302 -3.98 23.19 -2.63
N TYR A 303 -3.44 23.28 -3.84
CA TYR A 303 -2.60 24.41 -4.26
C TYR A 303 -3.32 25.40 -5.16
N ARG A 304 -4.39 24.97 -5.83
CA ARG A 304 -5.19 25.85 -6.69
C ARG A 304 -6.61 26.05 -6.15
N GLY A 305 -7.05 25.28 -5.15
CA GLY A 305 -8.42 25.30 -4.65
C GLY A 305 -9.43 24.80 -5.67
N ILE A 306 -9.02 23.95 -6.61
CA ILE A 306 -9.88 23.43 -7.66
C ILE A 306 -10.36 22.05 -7.24
N GLU A 307 -11.65 21.94 -6.92
CA GLU A 307 -12.29 20.66 -6.61
C GLU A 307 -12.36 19.77 -7.87
N PRO A 308 -12.02 18.47 -7.77
CA PRO A 308 -12.09 17.56 -8.90
C PRO A 308 -13.54 17.31 -9.35
N PRO A 309 -13.83 17.34 -10.66
CA PRO A 309 -15.20 17.18 -11.15
C PRO A 309 -15.74 15.79 -10.82
N GLY A 310 -17.00 15.73 -10.37
CA GLY A 310 -17.67 14.47 -10.01
C GLY A 310 -17.41 14.01 -8.57
N TYR A 311 -16.58 14.73 -7.82
CA TYR A 311 -16.35 14.47 -6.41
C TYR A 311 -17.15 15.42 -5.51
N GLU A 312 -17.58 14.90 -4.36
CA GLU A 312 -18.10 15.65 -3.22
C GLU A 312 -16.95 15.84 -2.22
N ILE A 313 -16.38 17.05 -2.18
CA ILE A 313 -15.32 17.40 -1.25
C ILE A 313 -15.92 17.98 0.04
N ILE A 314 -15.63 17.33 1.17
CA ILE A 314 -16.08 17.78 2.50
C ILE A 314 -14.85 18.23 3.28
N TYR A 315 -14.78 19.52 3.57
CA TYR A 315 -13.69 20.11 4.35
C TYR A 315 -13.98 19.95 5.84
N LEU A 316 -13.00 19.50 6.62
CA LEU A 316 -13.12 19.22 8.05
C LEU A 316 -12.20 20.10 8.85
N ASP A 317 -12.73 20.68 9.92
CA ASP A 317 -11.94 21.48 10.86
C ASP A 317 -11.03 20.62 11.77
N GLY A 318 -10.38 21.26 12.75
CA GLY A 318 -9.52 20.57 13.72
C GLY A 318 -10.25 19.59 14.66
N ASN A 319 -11.58 19.71 14.77
CA ASN A 319 -12.46 18.87 15.58
C ASN A 319 -13.24 17.85 14.73
N ASN A 320 -12.93 17.74 13.43
CA ASN A 320 -13.61 16.90 12.45
C ASN A 320 -15.05 17.34 12.14
N GLU A 321 -15.39 18.60 12.37
CA GLU A 321 -16.67 19.17 11.98
C GLU A 321 -16.61 19.69 10.52
N PRO A 322 -17.67 19.49 9.72
CA PRO A 322 -17.72 20.03 8.36
C PRO A 322 -17.65 21.56 8.35
N LEU A 323 -16.71 22.09 7.57
CA LEU A 323 -16.60 23.50 7.28
C LEU A 323 -17.57 23.89 6.16
N GLN A 324 -18.14 25.08 6.27
CA GLN A 324 -19.02 25.65 5.23
C GLN A 324 -18.25 26.18 4.02
N GLU A 325 -17.01 26.58 4.23
CA GLU A 325 -16.16 27.15 3.19
C GLU A 325 -14.91 26.27 2.97
N PRO A 326 -14.45 26.14 1.72
CA PRO A 326 -13.23 25.44 1.40
C PRO A 326 -12.03 26.12 2.06
N PHE A 327 -10.97 25.35 2.28
CA PHE A 327 -9.71 25.93 2.72
C PHE A 327 -9.14 26.86 1.66
N GLN A 328 -8.50 27.95 2.11
CA GLN A 328 -7.68 28.75 1.22
C GLN A 328 -6.55 27.88 0.65
N PRO A 329 -6.32 27.94 -0.68
CA PRO A 329 -5.23 27.21 -1.31
C PRO A 329 -3.90 27.50 -0.62
N ILE A 330 -3.07 26.48 -0.49
CA ILE A 330 -1.74 26.61 0.07
C ILE A 330 -0.89 27.39 -0.93
N THR A 331 -0.29 28.49 -0.47
CA THR A 331 0.53 29.32 -1.38
C THR A 331 1.92 28.70 -1.59
N PRO A 332 2.60 29.00 -2.69
CA PRO A 332 3.98 28.57 -2.91
C PRO A 332 4.92 28.97 -1.76
N GLU A 333 4.74 30.17 -1.20
CA GLU A 333 5.53 30.68 -0.07
C GLU A 333 5.31 29.85 1.20
N GLU A 334 4.08 29.37 1.43
CA GLU A 334 3.77 28.48 2.55
C GLU A 334 4.40 27.09 2.40
N VAL A 335 4.80 26.68 1.21
CA VAL A 335 5.44 25.37 0.94
C VAL A 335 6.96 25.50 0.91
N LEU A 336 7.47 26.63 0.42
CA LEU A 336 8.89 26.94 0.30
C LEU A 336 9.50 27.54 1.57
N SER A 337 8.74 27.70 2.66
CA SER A 337 9.30 28.16 3.92
C SER A 337 10.34 27.15 4.44
N PRO A 338 11.61 27.55 4.65
CA PRO A 338 12.70 26.65 5.06
C PRO A 338 12.36 25.77 6.26
N ASP A 339 11.66 26.35 7.24
CA ASP A 339 11.22 25.69 8.47
C ASP A 339 10.33 24.47 8.20
N LYS A 340 9.50 24.50 7.15
CA LYS A 340 8.59 23.39 6.81
C LYS A 340 9.25 22.29 5.99
N TYR A 341 10.27 22.60 5.21
CA TYR A 341 11.08 21.58 4.54
C TYR A 341 11.92 20.81 5.56
N GLU A 342 12.53 21.52 6.52
CA GLU A 342 13.20 20.88 7.65
C GLU A 342 12.23 20.07 8.52
N GLU A 343 11.01 20.56 8.78
CA GLU A 343 9.99 19.80 9.51
C GLU A 343 9.52 18.55 8.74
N TYR A 344 9.34 18.63 7.42
CA TYR A 344 9.02 17.46 6.58
C TYR A 344 10.13 16.40 6.66
N LEU A 345 11.39 16.82 6.53
CA LEU A 345 12.54 15.92 6.67
C LEU A 345 12.65 15.37 8.10
N GLN A 346 12.39 16.17 9.13
CA GLN A 346 12.37 15.74 10.53
C GLN A 346 11.23 14.78 10.83
N ARG A 347 10.04 14.94 10.23
CA ARG A 347 8.93 13.97 10.36
C ARG A 347 9.21 12.67 9.64
N LYS A 348 9.86 12.73 8.46
CA LYS A 348 10.33 11.54 7.73
C LYS A 348 11.38 10.80 8.59
N LYS A 349 12.31 11.54 9.22
CA LYS A 349 13.29 11.00 10.18
C LYS A 349 12.66 10.49 11.48
N GLN A 350 11.68 11.18 12.08
CA GLN A 350 11.01 10.76 13.31
C GLN A 350 10.09 9.55 13.11
N LYS A 351 9.50 9.38 11.92
CA LYS A 351 8.83 8.11 11.56
C LYS A 351 9.83 6.94 11.50
N GLN A 352 11.10 7.24 11.24
CA GLN A 352 12.23 6.31 11.25
C GLN A 352 12.75 6.06 12.67
N ASP A 353 12.89 7.11 13.50
CA ASP A 353 13.34 7.01 14.90
C ASP A 353 12.28 6.43 15.86
N LYS A 354 11.02 6.36 15.42
CA LYS A 354 9.92 5.66 16.12
C LYS A 354 9.74 4.20 15.68
N LEU A 355 10.56 3.70 14.77
CA LEU A 355 10.79 2.26 14.71
C LEU A 355 11.52 1.89 16.02
N PRO A 356 11.01 0.94 16.82
CA PRO A 356 11.63 0.59 18.09
C PRO A 356 13.12 0.34 17.90
N THR A 357 13.95 0.86 18.80
CA THR A 357 15.38 0.50 18.77
C THR A 357 15.52 -1.00 19.02
N PHE A 358 16.59 -1.60 18.48
CA PHE A 358 16.86 -3.04 18.58
C PHE A 358 16.76 -3.57 20.03
N GLU A 359 17.22 -2.80 21.02
CA GLU A 359 17.10 -3.13 22.43
C GLU A 359 15.67 -3.03 22.99
N GLU A 360 14.89 -2.02 22.58
CA GLU A 360 13.50 -1.81 23.03
C GLU A 360 12.55 -2.85 22.45
N ASP A 361 12.74 -3.22 21.19
CA ASP A 361 12.00 -4.32 20.55
C ASP A 361 12.39 -5.66 21.18
N LYS A 362 13.68 -5.87 21.49
CA LYS A 362 14.13 -7.10 22.16
C LYS A 362 13.56 -7.23 23.57
N GLU A 363 13.45 -6.14 24.35
CA GLU A 363 12.76 -6.15 25.64
C GLU A 363 11.25 -6.37 25.47
N PHE A 364 10.59 -5.63 24.58
CA PHE A 364 9.16 -5.73 24.30
C PHE A 364 8.73 -7.13 23.82
N PHE A 365 9.52 -7.76 22.94
CA PHE A 365 9.29 -9.13 22.49
C PHE A 365 9.73 -10.16 23.54
N SER A 366 10.78 -9.91 24.35
CA SER A 366 11.21 -10.85 25.40
C SER A 366 10.27 -10.91 26.61
N GLU A 367 9.57 -9.82 26.92
CA GLU A 367 8.55 -9.79 27.98
C GLU A 367 7.22 -10.40 27.51
N ASN A 368 6.82 -10.19 26.25
CA ASN A 368 5.58 -10.74 25.69
C ASN A 368 5.68 -12.21 25.22
N MET A 369 6.89 -12.78 25.05
CA MET A 369 7.11 -14.11 24.47
C MET A 369 7.73 -15.13 25.45
N ARG A 370 7.48 -15.01 26.76
CA ARG A 370 7.79 -16.08 27.73
C ARG A 370 6.79 -17.26 27.70
N GLY A 371 5.74 -17.18 26.87
CA GLY A 371 4.83 -18.29 26.61
C GLY A 371 5.15 -19.01 25.29
N ASN A 372 5.79 -20.17 25.39
CA ASN A 372 5.88 -21.24 24.39
C ASN A 372 6.10 -20.85 22.91
N ASN A 373 7.35 -20.77 22.44
CA ASN A 373 7.65 -20.91 21.00
C ASN A 373 8.83 -21.85 20.77
N SER A 374 8.77 -22.57 19.65
CA SER A 374 9.64 -23.70 19.31
C SER A 374 10.96 -23.24 18.68
N PHE A 375 11.89 -24.17 18.47
CA PHE A 375 13.22 -23.88 17.90
C PHE A 375 13.15 -23.32 16.46
N GLU A 376 12.08 -23.63 15.71
CA GLU A 376 11.84 -23.14 14.34
C GLU A 376 11.53 -21.63 14.32
N ASP A 377 10.92 -21.10 15.39
CA ASP A 377 10.60 -19.67 15.51
C ASP A 377 11.87 -18.83 15.71
N ARG A 378 12.94 -19.40 16.27
CA ARG A 378 14.24 -18.73 16.45
C ARG A 378 15.04 -18.62 15.15
N GLU A 379 14.94 -19.61 14.26
CA GLU A 379 15.67 -19.61 12.98
C GLU A 379 15.03 -18.63 12.00
N LYS A 380 13.69 -18.54 11.98
CA LYS A 380 12.92 -17.53 11.26
C LYS A 380 13.28 -16.10 11.72
N GLN A 381 13.52 -15.92 13.02
CA GLN A 381 13.88 -14.63 13.62
C GLN A 381 15.27 -14.11 13.17
N ILE A 382 16.24 -15.00 12.94
CA ILE A 382 17.59 -14.62 12.49
C ILE A 382 17.55 -14.14 11.03
N VAL A 383 16.74 -14.82 10.19
CA VAL A 383 16.52 -14.44 8.79
C VAL A 383 15.78 -13.10 8.71
N ASP A 384 14.73 -12.90 9.52
CA ASP A 384 13.96 -11.65 9.57
C ASP A 384 14.78 -10.45 10.08
N THR A 385 15.84 -10.69 10.87
CA THR A 385 16.73 -9.63 11.38
C THR A 385 17.72 -9.18 10.31
N ALA A 386 18.42 -10.12 9.66
CA ALA A 386 19.33 -9.79 8.56
C ALA A 386 18.61 -9.15 7.36
N GLN A 387 17.37 -9.54 7.11
CA GLN A 387 16.54 -8.99 6.05
C GLN A 387 16.09 -7.55 6.34
N ARG A 388 15.77 -7.23 7.60
CA ARG A 388 15.48 -5.84 8.03
C ARG A 388 16.72 -4.95 7.93
N GLU A 389 17.89 -5.44 8.32
CA GLU A 389 19.16 -4.71 8.18
C GLU A 389 19.47 -4.38 6.72
N PHE A 390 19.25 -5.34 5.81
CA PHE A 390 19.44 -5.12 4.37
C PHE A 390 18.46 -4.09 3.80
N GLN A 391 17.17 -4.20 4.13
CA GLN A 391 16.14 -3.25 3.70
C GLN A 391 16.40 -1.83 4.21
N GLN A 392 16.84 -1.69 5.47
CA GLN A 392 17.16 -0.40 6.07
C GLN A 392 18.39 0.24 5.39
N ALA A 393 19.44 -0.53 5.11
CA ALA A 393 20.63 -0.05 4.42
C ALA A 393 20.36 0.36 2.96
N GLU A 394 19.53 -0.41 2.24
CA GLU A 394 19.17 -0.10 0.86
C GLU A 394 18.26 1.14 0.78
N PHE A 395 17.31 1.27 1.70
CA PHE A 395 16.47 2.46 1.83
C PHE A 395 17.31 3.71 2.17
N GLU A 396 18.25 3.61 3.10
CA GLU A 396 19.17 4.72 3.41
C GLU A 396 20.02 5.14 2.21
N ARG A 397 20.43 4.18 1.37
CA ARG A 397 21.16 4.47 0.14
C ARG A 397 20.29 5.25 -0.85
N ILE A 398 19.08 4.77 -1.12
CA ILE A 398 18.12 5.44 -2.02
C ILE A 398 17.82 6.85 -1.52
N LEU A 399 17.60 7.01 -0.22
CA LEU A 399 17.24 8.30 0.37
C LEU A 399 18.41 9.30 0.31
N ARG A 400 19.66 8.85 0.43
CA ARG A 400 20.84 9.69 0.16
C ARG A 400 20.95 10.07 -1.31
N GLU A 401 20.71 9.13 -2.23
CA GLU A 401 20.74 9.39 -3.67
C GLU A 401 19.67 10.41 -4.08
N GLU A 402 18.44 10.27 -3.59
CA GLU A 402 17.35 11.24 -3.80
C GLU A 402 17.68 12.61 -3.19
N GLN A 403 18.27 12.64 -1.99
CA GLN A 403 18.66 13.90 -1.35
C GLN A 403 19.72 14.63 -2.18
N VAL A 404 20.74 13.93 -2.67
CA VAL A 404 21.77 14.52 -3.54
C VAL A 404 21.14 15.05 -4.84
N GLN A 405 20.21 14.30 -5.46
CA GLN A 405 19.52 14.77 -6.66
C GLN A 405 18.65 16.01 -6.40
N PHE A 406 17.95 16.05 -5.28
CA PHE A 406 17.16 17.21 -4.88
C PHE A 406 18.04 18.44 -4.60
N GLU A 407 19.14 18.28 -3.87
CA GLU A 407 20.12 19.34 -3.61
C GLU A 407 20.69 19.89 -4.93
N GLN A 408 21.06 19.02 -5.87
CA GLN A 408 21.53 19.43 -7.20
C GLN A 408 20.45 20.16 -8.02
N ALA A 409 19.21 19.72 -7.97
CA ALA A 409 18.09 20.38 -8.65
C ALA A 409 17.82 21.77 -8.04
N MET A 410 17.89 21.89 -6.72
CA MET A 410 17.73 23.15 -6.00
C MET A 410 18.88 24.12 -6.26
N GLU A 411 20.13 23.65 -6.24
CA GLU A 411 21.28 24.47 -6.63
C GLU A 411 21.14 24.97 -8.07
N THR A 412 20.66 24.12 -8.98
CA THR A 412 20.41 24.50 -10.38
C THR A 412 19.31 25.55 -10.47
N LEU A 413 18.23 25.42 -9.71
CA LEU A 413 17.10 26.35 -9.71
C LEU A 413 17.48 27.70 -9.09
N VAL A 414 18.22 27.70 -7.98
CA VAL A 414 18.77 28.91 -7.37
C VAL A 414 19.73 29.59 -8.34
N ARG A 415 20.61 28.82 -8.99
CA ARG A 415 21.53 29.33 -10.02
C ARG A 415 20.73 29.99 -11.14
N TRP A 416 19.74 29.32 -11.72
CA TRP A 416 18.93 29.86 -12.82
C TRP A 416 18.11 31.09 -12.40
N SER A 417 17.63 31.14 -11.16
CA SER A 417 16.90 32.30 -10.64
C SER A 417 17.76 33.57 -10.55
N SER A 418 19.09 33.41 -10.51
CA SER A 418 20.05 34.52 -10.48
C SER A 418 20.63 34.87 -11.86
N MET A 419 20.27 34.10 -12.90
CA MET A 419 20.74 34.29 -14.26
C MET A 419 19.75 35.14 -15.06
N SER A 420 20.25 35.91 -16.02
CA SER A 420 19.40 36.57 -17.01
C SER A 420 18.85 35.55 -18.02
N ASP A 421 17.73 35.88 -18.68
CA ASP A 421 17.10 34.99 -19.67
C ASP A 421 18.07 34.54 -20.78
N ALA A 422 19.00 35.42 -21.21
CA ALA A 422 20.02 35.07 -22.21
C ALA A 422 21.05 34.05 -21.69
N GLU A 423 21.39 34.12 -20.40
CA GLU A 423 22.30 33.17 -19.75
C GLU A 423 21.61 31.82 -19.48
N ILE A 424 20.31 31.83 -19.14
CA ILE A 424 19.49 30.62 -19.00
C ILE A 424 19.42 29.90 -20.35
N VAL A 425 19.14 30.63 -21.44
CA VAL A 425 19.12 30.06 -22.80
C VAL A 425 20.49 29.47 -23.19
N ALA A 426 21.58 30.17 -22.91
CA ALA A 426 22.93 29.67 -23.19
C ALA A 426 23.29 28.41 -22.37
N GLU A 427 22.85 28.31 -21.11
CA GLU A 427 23.06 27.08 -20.32
C GLU A 427 22.16 25.93 -20.76
N LEU A 428 20.91 26.19 -21.12
CA LEU A 428 20.04 25.19 -21.73
C LEU A 428 20.65 24.69 -23.04
N GLU A 429 21.13 25.57 -23.90
CA GLU A 429 21.82 25.20 -25.14
C GLU A 429 23.05 24.32 -24.89
N LYS A 430 23.85 24.59 -23.84
CA LYS A 430 24.96 23.72 -23.41
C LYS A 430 24.50 22.34 -22.95
N MET A 431 23.43 22.28 -22.14
CA MET A 431 22.86 21.02 -21.66
C MET A 431 22.24 20.17 -22.79
N PHE A 432 21.74 20.83 -23.84
CA PHE A 432 21.19 20.18 -25.02
C PHE A 432 22.18 20.03 -26.18
N THR A 433 23.48 20.28 -25.94
CA THR A 433 24.51 19.91 -26.93
C THR A 433 24.56 18.40 -27.13
N PRO A 434 24.98 17.93 -28.32
CA PRO A 434 25.18 16.51 -28.58
C PRO A 434 26.10 15.82 -27.57
N GLU A 435 27.08 16.53 -27.02
CA GLU A 435 27.98 16.01 -25.98
C GLU A 435 27.30 15.93 -24.60
N GLY A 436 26.47 16.92 -24.21
CA GLY A 436 25.71 16.91 -22.96
C GLY A 436 24.71 15.75 -22.89
N VAL A 437 23.95 15.57 -23.97
CA VAL A 437 22.98 14.46 -24.08
C VAL A 437 23.68 13.10 -24.19
N ALA A 438 24.83 13.02 -24.87
CA ALA A 438 25.62 11.79 -24.97
C ALA A 438 26.21 11.33 -23.64
N ASN A 439 26.66 12.26 -22.79
CA ASN A 439 27.19 11.92 -21.47
C ASN A 439 26.07 11.43 -20.51
N GLN A 440 24.90 12.06 -20.55
CA GLN A 440 23.74 11.63 -19.77
C GLN A 440 23.22 10.25 -20.20
N LEU A 441 23.21 9.97 -21.51
CA LEU A 441 22.84 8.65 -22.05
C LEU A 441 23.86 7.56 -21.71
N ARG A 442 25.16 7.89 -21.62
CA ARG A 442 26.22 6.94 -21.24
C ARG A 442 26.10 6.48 -19.79
N GLU A 443 25.70 7.36 -18.89
CA GLU A 443 25.55 7.03 -17.46
C GLU A 443 24.33 6.15 -17.16
N GLN A 444 23.30 6.17 -18.02
CA GLN A 444 22.03 5.50 -17.77
C GLN A 444 21.82 4.18 -18.53
N LEU A 445 22.74 3.77 -19.41
CA LEU A 445 22.57 2.59 -20.28
C LEU A 445 23.49 1.41 -19.88
N ILE A 446 22.89 0.31 -19.41
CA ILE A 446 23.59 -0.79 -18.73
C ILE A 446 24.12 -1.91 -19.65
N SER A 447 23.69 -2.06 -20.91
CA SER A 447 24.04 -3.26 -21.69
C SER A 447 24.88 -3.06 -22.97
N LYS A 448 24.94 -1.84 -23.53
CA LYS A 448 25.92 -1.40 -24.54
C LYS A 448 25.74 0.10 -24.78
N PRO A 449 26.68 0.96 -24.34
CA PRO A 449 26.53 2.39 -24.56
C PRO A 449 26.60 2.70 -26.06
N PRO A 450 25.64 3.45 -26.62
CA PRO A 450 25.69 3.85 -28.02
C PRO A 450 26.98 4.64 -28.29
N THR A 451 27.57 4.45 -29.46
CA THR A 451 28.80 5.16 -29.82
C THR A 451 28.48 6.65 -29.95
N PRO A 452 29.41 7.56 -29.60
CA PRO A 452 29.16 9.01 -29.70
C PRO A 452 28.74 9.44 -31.12
N GLU A 453 29.23 8.74 -32.14
CA GLU A 453 28.84 8.98 -33.53
C GLU A 453 27.36 8.62 -33.80
N SER A 454 26.87 7.53 -33.22
CA SER A 454 25.47 7.10 -33.36
C SER A 454 24.49 8.04 -32.64
N ILE A 455 24.87 8.55 -31.46
CA ILE A 455 24.10 9.56 -30.73
C ILE A 455 24.09 10.88 -31.51
N GLY A 456 25.25 11.31 -32.03
CA GLY A 456 25.37 12.52 -32.85
C GLY A 456 24.46 12.47 -34.07
N LYS A 457 24.49 11.37 -34.83
CA LYS A 457 23.60 11.15 -35.98
C LYS A 457 22.12 11.14 -35.61
N ALA A 458 21.77 10.59 -34.46
CA ALA A 458 20.40 10.57 -33.97
C ALA A 458 19.89 11.98 -33.59
N LEU A 459 20.71 12.76 -32.90
CA LEU A 459 20.37 14.14 -32.54
C LEU A 459 20.30 15.05 -33.77
N GLU A 460 21.20 14.87 -34.73
CA GLU A 460 21.14 15.57 -36.02
C GLU A 460 19.85 15.23 -36.77
N THR A 461 19.45 13.95 -36.79
CA THR A 461 18.19 13.49 -37.40
C THR A 461 16.95 14.10 -36.72
N LEU A 462 16.97 14.19 -35.38
CA LEU A 462 15.90 14.85 -34.61
C LEU A 462 15.87 16.37 -34.85
N HIS A 463 17.03 17.00 -34.96
CA HIS A 463 17.14 18.43 -35.23
C HIS A 463 16.63 18.78 -36.64
N LEU A 464 17.04 18.01 -37.66
CA LEU A 464 16.67 18.23 -39.06
C LEU A 464 15.18 18.00 -39.35
N HIS A 465 14.52 17.09 -38.62
CA HIS A 465 13.16 16.64 -38.94
C HIS A 465 12.14 16.93 -37.84
N GLY A 466 12.57 17.50 -36.70
CA GLY A 466 11.74 17.66 -35.51
C GLY A 466 11.51 16.35 -34.75
N PRO A 467 11.04 16.40 -33.48
CA PRO A 467 11.06 15.24 -32.58
C PRO A 467 10.24 14.05 -33.08
N THR A 468 9.01 14.28 -33.55
CA THR A 468 8.10 13.20 -33.94
C THR A 468 8.49 12.55 -35.27
N ALA A 469 8.84 13.34 -36.28
CA ALA A 469 9.25 12.80 -37.59
C ALA A 469 10.70 12.30 -37.58
N GLY A 470 11.57 12.90 -36.75
CA GLY A 470 12.93 12.45 -36.50
C GLY A 470 12.97 11.11 -35.77
N LEU A 471 12.14 10.90 -34.72
CA LEU A 471 12.02 9.59 -34.07
C LEU A 471 11.51 8.51 -35.02
N LYS A 472 10.53 8.84 -35.87
CA LYS A 472 10.04 7.89 -36.89
C LYS A 472 11.15 7.45 -37.84
N ARG A 473 11.97 8.39 -38.32
CA ARG A 473 13.13 8.09 -39.18
C ARG A 473 14.23 7.35 -38.42
N LEU A 474 14.45 7.67 -37.15
CA LEU A 474 15.39 6.93 -36.31
C LEU A 474 14.97 5.48 -36.11
N ARG A 475 13.68 5.17 -35.98
CA ARG A 475 13.22 3.77 -35.95
C ARG A 475 13.57 2.98 -37.21
N GLU A 476 13.67 3.67 -38.35
CA GLU A 476 14.02 3.06 -39.64
C GLU A 476 15.54 2.89 -39.80
N VAL A 477 16.33 3.81 -39.25
CA VAL A 477 17.80 3.86 -39.44
C VAL A 477 18.57 3.21 -38.30
N ASP A 478 18.17 3.44 -37.05
CA ASP A 478 18.75 2.91 -35.83
C ASP A 478 17.66 2.66 -34.76
N PRO A 479 16.94 1.52 -34.84
CA PRO A 479 15.79 1.23 -33.99
C PRO A 479 16.13 1.12 -32.51
N GLU A 480 17.36 0.76 -32.17
CA GLU A 480 17.79 0.63 -30.78
C GLU A 480 17.98 2.02 -30.14
N ILE A 481 18.63 2.95 -30.84
CA ILE A 481 18.75 4.34 -30.36
C ILE A 481 17.38 5.03 -30.32
N ALA A 482 16.51 4.75 -31.29
CA ALA A 482 15.14 5.27 -31.28
C ALA A 482 14.36 4.81 -30.04
N ARG A 483 14.48 3.52 -29.67
CA ARG A 483 13.85 2.94 -28.48
C ARG A 483 14.37 3.59 -27.20
N GLN A 484 15.68 3.77 -27.10
CA GLN A 484 16.33 4.40 -25.95
C GLN A 484 15.93 5.89 -25.81
N MET A 485 15.91 6.64 -26.91
CA MET A 485 15.44 8.02 -26.91
C MET A 485 13.95 8.13 -26.55
N GLU A 486 13.11 7.21 -27.01
CA GLU A 486 11.69 7.18 -26.67
C GLU A 486 11.43 6.90 -25.20
N GLN A 487 12.20 6.00 -24.58
CA GLN A 487 12.12 5.76 -23.14
C GLN A 487 12.46 7.04 -22.36
N GLN A 488 13.49 7.77 -22.78
CA GLN A 488 13.89 9.04 -22.16
C GLN A 488 12.88 10.17 -22.37
N PHE A 489 12.31 10.32 -23.57
CA PHE A 489 11.29 11.34 -23.83
C PHE A 489 9.95 11.02 -23.15
N LYS A 490 9.59 9.75 -23.00
CA LYS A 490 8.39 9.33 -22.24
C LYS A 490 8.50 9.64 -20.74
N LEU A 491 9.70 9.60 -20.18
CA LEU A 491 9.95 9.99 -18.79
C LEU A 491 9.84 11.50 -18.55
N LYS A 492 9.87 12.33 -19.61
CA LYS A 492 9.88 13.81 -19.49
C LYS A 492 8.68 14.53 -20.14
N ALA A 493 7.80 13.83 -20.87
CA ALA A 493 6.65 14.47 -21.50
C ALA A 493 5.40 14.39 -20.60
N PRO A 494 4.82 15.52 -20.15
CA PRO A 494 3.47 15.50 -19.59
C PRO A 494 2.49 15.05 -20.68
N SER A 495 1.66 14.05 -20.34
CA SER A 495 0.66 13.47 -21.24
C SER A 495 -0.30 14.55 -21.75
N ARG A 496 -0.04 15.09 -22.95
CA ARG A 496 -1.00 15.96 -23.65
C ARG A 496 -2.11 15.08 -24.23
N ARG A 497 -3.15 14.82 -23.45
CA ARG A 497 -4.44 14.39 -24.00
C ARG A 497 -5.20 15.59 -24.55
N ALA A 498 -5.83 15.37 -25.70
CA ALA A 498 -6.62 16.36 -26.42
C ALA A 498 -7.71 16.97 -25.52
N VAL A 499 -7.80 18.29 -25.53
CA VAL A 499 -8.88 19.05 -24.89
C VAL A 499 -10.21 18.59 -25.49
N PRO A 500 -11.12 17.98 -24.71
CA PRO A 500 -12.46 17.68 -25.21
C PRO A 500 -13.20 18.99 -25.45
N SER A 501 -13.82 19.09 -26.62
CA SER A 501 -14.62 20.25 -27.03
C SER A 501 -15.76 20.47 -26.03
N ARG A 502 -15.77 21.65 -25.40
CA ARG A 502 -16.77 22.11 -24.44
C ARG A 502 -18.21 21.86 -24.95
N PRO A 503 -19.07 21.12 -24.23
CA PRO A 503 -20.49 21.08 -24.55
C PRO A 503 -21.10 22.47 -24.30
N LYS A 504 -21.85 22.98 -25.28
CA LYS A 504 -22.63 24.21 -25.10
C LYS A 504 -23.66 23.99 -23.98
N HIS A 505 -23.52 24.72 -22.87
CA HIS A 505 -24.52 24.74 -21.80
C HIS A 505 -25.89 25.15 -22.38
N ARG A 506 -26.86 24.26 -22.23
CA ARG A 506 -28.28 24.59 -22.34
C ARG A 506 -28.67 25.26 -21.02
N THR A 507 -28.93 26.55 -21.06
CA THR A 507 -29.51 27.30 -19.95
C THR A 507 -30.98 26.90 -19.81
N THR A 508 -31.32 26.11 -18.79
CA THR A 508 -32.68 26.02 -18.28
C THR A 508 -32.98 27.27 -17.44
N PRO A 509 -34.10 27.97 -17.68
CA PRO A 509 -34.48 29.12 -16.88
C PRO A 509 -34.92 28.68 -15.48
N PRO A 510 -34.76 29.54 -14.46
CA PRO A 510 -35.07 29.21 -13.07
C PRO A 510 -36.58 28.99 -12.86
N PRO A 511 -36.96 28.17 -11.88
CA PRO A 511 -38.37 27.89 -11.58
C PRO A 511 -39.06 29.18 -11.08
N LYS A 512 -40.26 29.43 -11.61
CA LYS A 512 -41.13 30.52 -11.14
C LYS A 512 -41.52 30.28 -9.67
N ALA A 513 -41.42 31.33 -8.87
CA ALA A 513 -41.93 31.36 -7.50
C ALA A 513 -43.43 31.02 -7.48
N GLN A 514 -43.83 30.13 -6.56
CA GLN A 514 -45.23 29.84 -6.28
C GLN A 514 -45.87 31.01 -5.54
N GLU A 515 -47.03 31.46 -6.03
CA GLU A 515 -47.89 32.43 -5.36
C GLU A 515 -48.52 31.80 -4.10
N PRO A 516 -48.80 32.58 -3.05
CA PRO A 516 -49.39 32.08 -1.82
C PRO A 516 -50.84 31.66 -2.05
N HIS A 517 -51.17 30.43 -1.67
CA HIS A 517 -52.55 29.99 -1.49
C HIS A 517 -53.17 30.78 -0.33
N ASN A 518 -54.18 31.60 -0.64
CA ASN A 518 -55.17 32.02 0.34
C ASN A 518 -56.15 30.86 0.55
N GLU A 519 -56.19 30.33 1.77
CA GLU A 519 -57.39 29.86 2.47
C GLU A 519 -57.14 29.82 3.98
#